data_AF-A0AAE4CPH3-F1
#
_entry.id   AF-A0AAE4CPH3-F1
#
_cell.length_a   1.000
_cell.length_b   1.000
_cell.length_c   1.000
_cell.angle_alpha   90.00
_cell.angle_beta   90.00
_cell.angle_gamma   90.00
#
_symmetry.space_group_name_H-M   'P 1'
#
loop_
_entity.id
_entity.type
_entity.pdbx_description
1 polymer ?
#
loop_
_entity_poly.entity_id
_entity_poly.type
_entity_poly.pdbx_seq_one_letter_code
_entity_poly.pdbx_strand_id
1 'polypeptide(L)'
;MIPRLATAPLTYREAGATRDEPMPGGYHLVSRDVSVGSGPAAFARAATSVLTWRMHEAAGLTVVHSDGPAAPGVVVVLRVGWGPAGVLIPCRVVYTVDEAGRRGFGYGTLPGHPESGEEAFVVVLTETGDVRLRIRAFSRPGTLLTRAAGPVNRLAQRYATDRYVAAVRRLARA
;
A
#
# COMPACT_ATOMS: atom_id res chain seq x y z
N MET A 1 -2.35 -22.06 4.96
CA MET A 1 -1.93 -21.04 3.96
C MET A 1 -1.25 -19.87 4.64
N ILE A 2 -1.92 -19.18 5.57
CA ILE A 2 -1.43 -17.98 6.25
C ILE A 2 -0.16 -18.20 7.11
N PRO A 3 -0.02 -19.29 7.90
CA PRO A 3 1.22 -19.52 8.66
C PRO A 3 2.48 -19.65 7.78
N ARG A 4 2.33 -20.10 6.53
CA ARG A 4 3.46 -20.18 5.58
C ARG A 4 3.84 -18.82 5.00
N LEU A 5 2.91 -17.85 5.00
CA LEU A 5 3.19 -16.49 4.52
C LEU A 5 4.06 -15.69 5.48
N ALA A 6 4.12 -16.03 6.77
CA ALA A 6 4.97 -15.34 7.74
C ALA A 6 6.47 -15.58 7.50
N THR A 7 6.83 -16.75 7.00
CA THR A 7 8.22 -17.14 6.74
C THR A 7 8.60 -17.15 5.25
N ALA A 8 7.64 -16.91 4.35
CA ALA A 8 7.92 -16.86 2.91
C ALA A 8 8.88 -15.71 2.56
N PRO A 9 9.76 -15.88 1.56
CA PRO A 9 10.53 -14.75 1.02
C PRO A 9 9.61 -13.77 0.28
N LEU A 10 10.02 -12.50 0.21
CA LEU A 10 9.43 -11.53 -0.71
C LEU A 10 9.68 -11.95 -2.16
N THR A 11 8.83 -11.52 -3.10
CA THR A 11 8.96 -11.92 -4.52
C THR A 11 9.93 -11.04 -5.32
N TYR A 12 10.55 -10.04 -4.70
CA TYR A 12 11.50 -9.09 -5.26
C TYR A 12 12.70 -8.89 -4.32
N ARG A 13 13.77 -8.23 -4.77
CA ARG A 13 15.05 -8.15 -4.03
C ARG A 13 15.27 -6.81 -3.33
N GLU A 14 14.66 -5.75 -3.83
CA GLU A 14 14.92 -4.35 -3.50
C GLU A 14 14.09 -3.89 -2.29
N ALA A 15 14.01 -4.73 -1.24
CA ALA A 15 13.20 -4.48 -0.06
C ALA A 15 13.60 -3.17 0.63
N GLY A 16 12.62 -2.30 0.89
CA GLY A 16 12.77 -0.97 1.46
C GLY A 16 13.02 0.14 0.45
N ALA A 17 13.16 -0.15 -0.84
CA ALA A 17 13.55 0.85 -1.84
C ALA A 17 12.46 1.91 -2.13
N THR A 18 11.23 1.75 -1.62
CA THR A 18 10.22 2.82 -1.65
C THR A 18 10.43 3.90 -0.58
N ARG A 19 11.44 3.76 0.30
CA ARG A 19 11.84 4.80 1.27
C ARG A 19 12.56 5.97 0.60
N ASP A 20 13.41 5.69 -0.37
CA ASP A 20 14.42 6.61 -0.89
C ASP A 20 14.24 6.87 -2.38
N GLU A 21 14.74 7.99 -2.89
CA GLU A 21 14.84 8.26 -4.33
C GLU A 21 16.28 8.08 -4.83
N PRO A 22 16.48 7.57 -6.06
CA PRO A 22 15.47 7.08 -7.00
C PRO A 22 14.97 5.65 -6.66
N MET A 23 13.75 5.30 -7.11
CA MET A 23 13.27 3.91 -7.04
C MET A 23 14.00 3.02 -8.07
N PRO A 24 14.10 1.69 -7.84
CA PRO A 24 14.83 0.79 -8.72
C PRO A 24 14.30 0.78 -10.16
N GLY A 25 15.22 0.75 -11.13
CA GLY A 25 14.89 0.58 -12.55
C GLY A 25 14.40 -0.84 -12.90
N GLY A 26 13.79 -1.00 -14.07
CA GLY A 26 13.28 -2.31 -14.54
C GLY A 26 11.90 -2.70 -14.01
N TYR A 27 11.25 -1.79 -13.27
CA TYR A 27 9.89 -1.93 -12.76
C TYR A 27 8.96 -0.87 -13.34
N HIS A 28 7.66 -1.11 -13.25
CA HIS A 28 6.66 -0.06 -13.37
C HIS A 28 6.67 0.79 -12.10
N LEU A 29 6.85 2.11 -12.24
CA LEU A 29 6.96 3.03 -11.12
C LEU A 29 5.67 3.85 -10.93
N VAL A 30 5.26 4.01 -9.67
CA VAL A 30 4.16 4.89 -9.25
C VAL A 30 4.70 5.89 -8.24
N SER A 31 4.40 7.16 -8.48
CA SER A 31 4.57 8.24 -7.49
C SER A 31 3.33 9.12 -7.49
N ARG A 32 2.78 9.34 -6.30
CA ARG A 32 1.69 10.28 -6.03
C ARG A 32 2.00 11.03 -4.75
N ASP A 33 1.65 12.30 -4.76
CA ASP A 33 1.72 13.14 -3.57
C ASP A 33 0.53 14.10 -3.60
N VAL A 34 -0.47 13.88 -2.75
CA VAL A 34 -1.78 14.56 -2.85
C VAL A 34 -2.24 15.07 -1.49
N SER A 35 -2.73 16.31 -1.43
CA SER A 35 -3.38 16.85 -0.23
C SER A 35 -4.68 16.09 0.10
N VAL A 36 -4.80 15.68 1.37
CA VAL A 36 -5.91 14.89 1.92
C VAL A 36 -6.61 15.55 3.10
N GLY A 37 -6.08 16.67 3.62
CA GLY A 37 -6.67 17.41 4.73
C GLY A 37 -5.73 18.52 5.23
N SER A 38 -6.06 19.11 6.37
CA SER A 38 -5.22 20.14 6.99
C SER A 38 -5.22 20.01 8.52
N GLY A 39 -4.07 20.29 9.12
CA GLY A 39 -3.85 20.37 10.55
C GLY A 39 -3.57 19.02 11.25
N PRO A 40 -3.11 19.07 12.51
CA PRO A 40 -2.68 17.88 13.26
C PRO A 40 -3.77 16.82 13.45
N ALA A 41 -5.03 17.24 13.60
CA ALA A 41 -6.16 16.31 13.76
C ALA A 41 -6.41 15.48 12.49
N ALA A 42 -6.36 16.12 11.32
CA ALA A 42 -6.48 15.41 10.04
C ALA A 42 -5.28 14.49 9.80
N PHE A 43 -4.07 14.92 10.17
CA PHE A 43 -2.86 14.09 10.11
C PHE A 43 -3.00 12.82 10.96
N ALA A 44 -3.44 12.95 12.22
CA ALA A 44 -3.60 11.82 13.13
C ALA A 44 -4.63 10.79 12.59
N ARG A 45 -5.76 11.27 12.06
CA ARG A 45 -6.79 10.39 11.45
C ARG A 45 -6.30 9.73 10.18
N ALA A 46 -5.65 10.48 9.30
CA ALA A 46 -5.08 9.94 8.07
C ALA A 46 -4.02 8.86 8.38
N ALA A 47 -3.07 9.14 9.28
CA ALA A 47 -2.06 8.18 9.70
C ALA A 47 -2.67 6.92 10.30
N THR A 48 -3.67 7.07 11.19
CA THR A 48 -4.42 5.95 11.76
C THR A 48 -5.06 5.12 10.66
N SER A 49 -5.73 5.75 9.68
CA SER A 49 -6.39 5.03 8.59
C SER A 49 -5.43 4.20 7.73
N VAL A 50 -4.21 4.70 7.54
CA VAL A 50 -3.15 4.01 6.81
C VAL A 50 -2.64 2.82 7.62
N LEU A 51 -2.23 3.04 8.86
CA LEU A 51 -1.60 2.04 9.72
C LEU A 51 -2.54 0.91 10.17
N THR A 52 -3.86 1.14 10.15
CA THR A 52 -4.88 0.17 10.61
C THR A 52 -5.64 -0.50 9.47
N TRP A 53 -5.12 -0.43 8.23
CA TRP A 53 -5.74 -1.00 7.02
C TRP A 53 -7.08 -0.39 6.60
N ARG A 54 -7.67 0.52 7.39
CA ARG A 54 -8.95 1.17 7.09
C ARG A 54 -8.94 1.92 5.75
N MET A 55 -7.79 2.43 5.31
CA MET A 55 -7.63 2.99 3.96
C MET A 55 -7.97 1.96 2.87
N HIS A 56 -7.46 0.73 2.99
CA HIS A 56 -7.71 -0.34 2.02
C HIS A 56 -9.18 -0.75 2.02
N GLU A 57 -9.76 -0.93 3.20
CA GLU A 57 -11.19 -1.25 3.35
C GLU A 57 -12.09 -0.16 2.77
N ALA A 58 -11.80 1.10 3.10
CA ALA A 58 -12.50 2.26 2.58
C ALA A 58 -12.35 2.44 1.06
N ALA A 59 -11.26 1.92 0.48
CA ALA A 59 -11.04 1.87 -0.95
C ALA A 59 -11.74 0.67 -1.63
N GLY A 60 -12.42 -0.21 -0.89
CA GLY A 60 -13.20 -1.33 -1.42
C GLY A 60 -12.48 -2.66 -1.46
N LEU A 61 -11.34 -2.79 -0.78
CA LEU A 61 -10.70 -4.07 -0.53
C LEU A 61 -11.28 -4.73 0.72
N THR A 62 -11.13 -6.04 0.84
CA THR A 62 -11.38 -6.77 2.09
C THR A 62 -10.04 -7.12 2.74
N VAL A 63 -9.88 -6.85 4.04
CA VAL A 63 -8.80 -7.44 4.84
C VAL A 63 -9.23 -8.85 5.23
N VAL A 64 -8.69 -9.86 4.56
CA VAL A 64 -9.01 -11.28 4.82
C VAL A 64 -8.24 -11.79 6.04
N HIS A 65 -7.03 -11.28 6.24
CA HIS A 65 -6.17 -11.60 7.37
C HIS A 65 -5.23 -10.44 7.67
N SER A 66 -4.91 -10.24 8.95
CA SER A 66 -3.84 -9.36 9.39
C SER A 66 -3.31 -9.79 10.76
N ASP A 67 -1.98 -9.81 10.92
CA ASP A 67 -1.35 -10.09 12.22
C ASP A 67 -1.35 -8.87 13.18
N GLY A 68 -1.90 -7.73 12.76
CA GLY A 68 -1.97 -6.51 13.55
C GLY A 68 -1.90 -5.24 12.69
N PRO A 69 -1.80 -4.05 13.32
CA PRO A 69 -1.50 -2.81 12.60
C PRO A 69 -0.19 -2.92 11.81
N ALA A 70 0.02 -2.04 10.84
CA ALA A 70 1.23 -2.05 10.03
C ALA A 70 2.49 -1.84 10.89
N ALA A 71 3.27 -2.91 11.06
CA ALA A 71 4.56 -2.94 11.74
C ALA A 71 5.50 -3.90 10.98
N PRO A 72 6.83 -3.70 10.99
CA PRO A 72 7.76 -4.57 10.26
C PRO A 72 7.52 -6.05 10.58
N GLY A 73 7.39 -6.87 9.54
CA GLY A 73 7.11 -8.30 9.66
C GLY A 73 5.63 -8.69 9.63
N VAL A 74 4.71 -7.76 9.90
CA VAL A 74 3.26 -8.04 9.88
C VAL A 74 2.82 -8.47 8.49
N VAL A 75 2.14 -9.63 8.41
CA VAL A 75 1.50 -10.10 7.18
C VAL A 75 0.07 -9.57 7.13
N VAL A 76 -0.31 -9.12 5.94
CA VAL A 76 -1.70 -8.77 5.59
C VAL A 76 -2.08 -9.49 4.32
N VAL A 77 -3.30 -10.01 4.26
CA VAL A 77 -3.88 -10.58 3.04
C VAL A 77 -5.09 -9.76 2.68
N LEU A 78 -4.98 -8.98 1.61
CA LEU A 78 -6.09 -8.22 1.05
C LEU A 78 -6.80 -9.03 -0.03
N ARG A 79 -8.04 -8.66 -0.33
CA ARG A 79 -8.80 -9.22 -1.46
C ARG A 79 -9.47 -8.11 -2.25
N VAL A 80 -9.34 -8.20 -3.57
CA VAL A 80 -10.14 -7.42 -4.53
C VAL A 80 -11.21 -8.31 -5.15
N GLY A 81 -12.43 -7.79 -5.32
CA GLY A 81 -13.58 -8.55 -5.81
C GLY A 81 -14.34 -9.29 -4.71
N TRP A 82 -15.37 -10.05 -5.11
CA TRP A 82 -16.34 -10.65 -4.19
C TRP A 82 -16.36 -12.18 -4.27
N GLY A 83 -16.60 -12.83 -3.13
CA GLY A 83 -16.75 -14.28 -3.05
C GLY A 83 -15.49 -15.08 -3.47
N PRO A 84 -15.66 -16.32 -3.96
CA PRO A 84 -14.54 -17.21 -4.32
C PRO A 84 -13.77 -16.77 -5.57
N ALA A 85 -14.31 -15.84 -6.35
CA ALA A 85 -13.64 -15.27 -7.54
C ALA A 85 -12.71 -14.09 -7.21
N GLY A 86 -12.64 -13.67 -5.94
CA GLY A 86 -11.79 -12.55 -5.54
C GLY A 86 -10.30 -12.90 -5.61
N VAL A 87 -9.49 -11.94 -6.04
CA VAL A 87 -8.03 -12.09 -6.13
C VAL A 87 -7.41 -11.73 -4.78
N LEU A 88 -6.60 -12.65 -4.25
CA LEU A 88 -5.84 -12.44 -3.01
C LEU A 88 -4.54 -11.68 -3.28
N ILE A 89 -4.21 -10.81 -2.34
CA ILE A 89 -3.11 -9.86 -2.39
C ILE A 89 -2.34 -10.00 -1.07
N PRO A 90 -1.49 -11.05 -0.93
CA PRO A 90 -0.69 -11.27 0.26
C PRO A 90 0.54 -10.35 0.25
N CYS A 91 0.71 -9.60 1.34
CA CYS A 91 1.80 -8.66 1.53
C CYS A 91 2.43 -8.82 2.92
N ARG A 92 3.67 -8.37 3.08
CA ARG A 92 4.33 -8.21 4.38
C ARG A 92 4.86 -6.80 4.52
N VAL A 93 4.60 -6.16 5.66
CA VAL A 93 5.21 -4.86 5.97
C VAL A 93 6.72 -5.02 6.09
N VAL A 94 7.46 -4.29 5.26
CA VAL A 94 8.92 -4.28 5.25
C VAL A 94 9.47 -3.19 6.15
N TYR A 95 8.73 -2.09 6.33
CA TYR A 95 9.08 -1.01 7.23
C TYR A 95 7.91 -0.14 7.64
N THR A 96 8.10 0.62 8.72
CA THR A 96 7.26 1.74 9.12
C THR A 96 8.05 3.05 9.11
N VAL A 97 7.32 4.16 9.02
CA VAL A 97 7.80 5.53 9.24
C VAL A 97 7.00 6.06 10.43
N ASP A 98 7.70 6.50 11.47
CA ASP A 98 7.10 7.18 12.62
C ASP A 98 8.03 8.32 13.08
N GLU A 99 7.85 9.46 12.43
CA GLU A 99 8.60 10.69 12.67
C GLU A 99 7.62 11.81 13.00
N ALA A 100 8.11 12.90 13.60
CA ALA A 100 7.32 14.11 13.78
C ALA A 100 6.81 14.61 12.40
N GLY A 101 5.49 14.59 12.21
CA GLY A 101 4.85 15.02 10.97
C GLY A 101 4.93 14.02 9.81
N ARG A 102 5.46 12.81 9.99
CA ARG A 102 5.43 11.75 8.95
C ARG A 102 5.11 10.39 9.54
N ARG A 103 4.07 9.74 9.03
CA ARG A 103 3.65 8.40 9.49
C ARG A 103 3.19 7.53 8.35
N GLY A 104 3.58 6.26 8.35
CA GLY A 104 3.22 5.34 7.28
C GLY A 104 3.99 4.04 7.30
N PHE A 105 3.94 3.31 6.19
CA PHE A 105 4.64 2.05 6.05
C PHE A 105 4.90 1.72 4.57
N GLY A 106 5.79 0.77 4.33
CA GLY A 106 5.92 0.07 3.05
C GLY A 106 5.65 -1.42 3.25
N TYR A 107 4.92 -2.05 2.34
CA TYR A 107 4.82 -3.50 2.27
C TYR A 107 5.43 -4.04 0.97
N GLY A 108 5.88 -5.28 1.05
CA GLY A 108 6.32 -6.06 -0.09
C GLY A 108 5.36 -7.19 -0.41
N THR A 109 5.28 -7.53 -1.69
CA THR A 109 4.49 -8.66 -2.20
C THR A 109 5.05 -10.02 -1.79
N LEU A 110 4.15 -10.97 -1.47
CA LEU A 110 4.44 -12.35 -1.11
C LEU A 110 3.94 -13.34 -2.20
N PRO A 111 4.37 -14.62 -2.17
CA PRO A 111 3.86 -15.64 -3.09
C PRO A 111 2.33 -15.72 -3.12
N GLY A 112 1.76 -15.74 -4.32
CA GLY A 112 0.32 -15.68 -4.56
C GLY A 112 -0.20 -14.29 -4.94
N HIS A 113 0.60 -13.24 -4.76
CA HIS A 113 0.27 -11.90 -5.26
C HIS A 113 0.36 -11.85 -6.79
N PRO A 114 -0.58 -11.18 -7.49
CA PRO A 114 -0.53 -11.03 -8.96
C PRO A 114 0.64 -10.16 -9.47
N GLU A 115 1.34 -9.49 -8.57
CA GLU A 115 2.41 -8.52 -8.85
C GLU A 115 3.60 -8.87 -7.99
N SER A 116 4.77 -8.41 -8.41
CA SER A 116 6.03 -8.56 -7.69
C SER A 116 6.66 -7.18 -7.54
N GLY A 117 6.73 -6.69 -6.31
CA GLY A 117 7.27 -5.39 -5.98
C GLY A 117 6.90 -4.90 -4.57
N GLU A 118 7.03 -3.59 -4.37
CA GLU A 118 6.83 -2.90 -3.10
C GLU A 118 5.93 -1.68 -3.29
N GLU A 119 5.12 -1.37 -2.28
CA GLU A 119 4.28 -0.17 -2.24
C GLU A 119 4.31 0.44 -0.84
N ALA A 120 4.43 1.76 -0.79
CA ALA A 120 4.46 2.54 0.43
C ALA A 120 3.40 3.62 0.46
N PHE A 121 2.86 3.84 1.65
CA PHE A 121 1.84 4.83 1.97
C PHE A 121 2.33 5.65 3.16
N VAL A 122 2.62 6.93 2.93
CA VAL A 122 3.14 7.83 3.95
C VAL A 122 2.30 9.10 4.01
N VAL A 123 1.75 9.39 5.18
CA VAL A 123 1.07 10.64 5.47
C VAL A 123 2.11 11.64 5.97
N VAL A 124 2.09 12.85 5.44
CA VAL A 124 2.99 13.95 5.77
C VAL A 124 2.17 15.15 6.21
N LEU A 125 2.51 15.77 7.35
CA LEU A 125 2.05 17.08 7.76
C LEU A 125 3.14 18.10 7.42
N THR A 126 2.84 19.05 6.54
CA THR A 126 3.77 20.12 6.18
C THR A 126 3.82 21.18 7.28
N GLU A 127 4.86 22.03 7.25
CA GLU A 127 4.98 23.19 8.15
C GLU A 127 3.82 24.18 7.99
N THR A 128 3.24 24.27 6.79
CA THR A 128 2.06 25.08 6.48
C THR A 128 0.74 24.46 6.94
N GLY A 129 0.77 23.26 7.54
CA GLY A 129 -0.42 22.56 8.01
C GLY A 129 -1.18 21.79 6.94
N ASP A 130 -0.63 21.59 5.74
CA ASP A 130 -1.22 20.70 4.73
C ASP A 130 -0.92 19.24 5.08
N VAL A 131 -1.92 18.37 4.97
CA VAL A 131 -1.76 16.93 5.19
C VAL A 131 -1.77 16.24 3.84
N ARG A 132 -0.67 15.59 3.49
CA ARG A 132 -0.48 14.94 2.20
C ARG A 132 -0.35 13.43 2.35
N LEU A 133 -0.94 12.68 1.43
CA LEU A 133 -0.71 11.26 1.25
C LEU A 133 0.29 11.07 0.11
N ARG A 134 1.44 10.47 0.43
CA ARG A 134 2.46 10.03 -0.52
C ARG A 134 2.34 8.54 -0.77
N ILE A 135 2.18 8.17 -2.04
CA ILE A 135 2.14 6.77 -2.47
C ILE A 135 3.30 6.55 -3.44
N ARG A 136 4.16 5.59 -3.11
CA ARG A 136 5.30 5.21 -3.93
C ARG A 136 5.26 3.71 -4.15
N ALA A 137 5.38 3.27 -5.38
CA ALA A 137 5.39 1.85 -5.68
C ALA A 137 6.33 1.53 -6.84
N PHE A 138 6.92 0.34 -6.81
CA PHE A 138 7.51 -0.27 -7.97
C PHE A 138 7.00 -1.71 -8.09
N SER A 139 6.58 -2.13 -9.29
CA SER A 139 6.12 -3.52 -9.49
C SER A 139 6.37 -4.02 -10.91
N ARG A 140 6.30 -5.34 -11.05
CA ARG A 140 6.21 -6.06 -12.32
C ARG A 140 5.20 -7.21 -12.17
N PRO A 141 4.62 -7.73 -13.26
CA PRO A 141 3.71 -8.87 -13.18
C PRO A 141 4.35 -10.07 -12.47
N GLY A 142 3.62 -10.69 -11.53
CA GLY A 142 4.13 -11.79 -10.70
C GLY A 142 4.16 -13.16 -11.40
N THR A 143 3.40 -13.33 -12.49
CA THR A 143 3.31 -14.57 -13.27
C THR A 143 3.19 -14.32 -14.78
N LEU A 144 3.42 -15.36 -15.60
CA LEU A 144 3.17 -15.30 -17.06
C LEU A 144 1.70 -15.04 -17.40
N LEU A 145 0.76 -15.56 -16.59
CA LEU A 145 -0.68 -15.29 -16.74
C LEU A 145 -1.02 -13.81 -16.50
N THR A 146 -0.42 -13.19 -15.47
CA THR A 146 -0.56 -11.74 -15.23
C THR A 146 0.13 -10.89 -16.29
N ARG A 147 1.16 -11.41 -16.98
CA ARG A 147 1.76 -10.74 -18.14
C ARG A 147 0.81 -10.72 -19.35
N ALA A 148 0.02 -11.79 -19.55
CA ALA A 148 -0.97 -11.87 -20.63
C ALA A 148 -2.19 -10.94 -20.40
N ALA A 149 -2.45 -10.51 -19.16
CA ALA A 149 -3.53 -9.55 -18.84
C ALA A 149 -3.25 -8.10 -19.30
N GLY A 150 -2.04 -7.80 -19.80
CA GLY A 150 -1.77 -6.61 -20.61
C GLY A 150 -2.12 -5.25 -19.97
N PRO A 151 -2.36 -4.19 -20.78
CA PRO A 151 -2.48 -2.78 -20.34
C PRO A 151 -3.61 -2.48 -19.33
N VAL A 152 -4.50 -3.44 -19.05
CA VAL A 152 -5.53 -3.39 -18.00
C VAL A 152 -4.90 -3.10 -16.62
N ASN A 153 -3.66 -3.54 -16.40
CA ASN A 153 -2.96 -3.34 -15.12
C ASN A 153 -2.67 -1.85 -14.80
N ARG A 154 -2.42 -1.02 -15.82
CA ARG A 154 -2.11 0.41 -15.62
C ARG A 154 -3.32 1.23 -15.18
N LEU A 155 -4.48 0.91 -15.76
CA LEU A 155 -5.74 1.57 -15.40
C LEU A 155 -6.21 1.10 -14.02
N ALA A 156 -6.03 -0.19 -13.71
CA ALA A 156 -6.31 -0.77 -12.40
C ALA A 156 -5.45 -0.13 -11.28
N GLN A 157 -4.15 0.09 -11.51
CA GLN A 157 -3.28 0.76 -10.53
C GLN A 157 -3.65 2.22 -10.31
N ARG A 158 -3.91 3.00 -11.38
CA ARG A 158 -4.37 4.39 -11.24
C ARG A 158 -5.69 4.46 -10.50
N TYR A 159 -6.64 3.60 -10.86
CA TYR A 159 -7.93 3.49 -10.20
C TYR A 159 -7.81 3.11 -8.71
N ALA A 160 -6.96 2.14 -8.38
CA ALA A 160 -6.70 1.75 -6.98
C ALA A 160 -6.08 2.92 -6.19
N THR A 161 -5.11 3.61 -6.77
CA THR A 161 -4.44 4.75 -6.14
C THR A 161 -5.41 5.91 -5.89
N ASP A 162 -6.28 6.23 -6.86
CA ASP A 162 -7.30 7.26 -6.71
C ASP A 162 -8.33 6.90 -5.62
N ARG A 163 -8.66 5.61 -5.48
CA ARG A 163 -9.54 5.12 -4.41
C ARG A 163 -8.87 5.20 -3.04
N TYR A 164 -7.57 4.93 -2.92
CA TYR A 164 -6.83 5.15 -1.67
C TYR A 164 -6.81 6.63 -1.28
N VAL A 165 -6.52 7.52 -2.23
CA VAL A 165 -6.57 8.98 -1.98
C VAL A 165 -7.97 9.42 -1.54
N ALA A 166 -9.02 8.96 -2.22
CA ALA A 166 -10.40 9.28 -1.86
C ALA A 166 -10.77 8.72 -0.46
N ALA A 167 -10.34 7.51 -0.14
CA ALA A 167 -10.53 6.87 1.16
C ALA A 167 -9.86 7.67 2.28
N VAL A 168 -8.58 8.01 2.15
CA VAL A 168 -7.85 8.80 3.15
C VAL A 168 -8.46 10.19 3.29
N ARG A 169 -8.83 10.86 2.20
CA ARG A 169 -9.55 12.15 2.25
C ARG A 169 -10.83 12.08 3.07
N ARG A 170 -11.61 11.01 2.90
CA ARG A 170 -12.85 10.81 3.66
C ARG A 170 -12.55 10.57 5.14
N LEU A 171 -11.61 9.69 5.45
CA LEU A 171 -11.26 9.31 6.82
C LEU A 171 -10.54 10.44 7.58
N ALA A 172 -9.80 11.30 6.89
CA ALA A 172 -9.15 12.47 7.48
C ALA A 172 -10.15 13.55 7.91
N ARG A 173 -11.40 13.50 7.44
CA ARG A 173 -12.48 14.46 7.77
C ARG A 173 -13.48 13.94 8.81
N ALA A 174 -13.48 12.64 9.09
CA ALA A 174 -14.37 12.01 10.07
C ALA A 174 -14.02 12.43 11.51
#